data_AF-A0A957NRJ5-F1
#
_entry.id   AF-A0A957NRJ5-F1
#
_cell.length_a   1.000
_cell.length_b   1.000
_cell.length_c   1.000
_cell.angle_alpha   90.00
_cell.angle_beta   90.00
_cell.angle_gamma   90.00
#
_symmetry.space_group_name_H-M   'P 1'
#
loop_
_entity.id
_entity.type
_entity.pdbx_description
1 polymer ?
#
loop_
_entity_poly.entity_id
_entity_poly.type
_entity_poly.pdbx_seq_one_letter_code
_entity_poly.pdbx_strand_id
1 'polypeptide(L)'
;AAAEVEIYGYTWGSSRHGDEPWKQFHAVDLVRSASRGKPFWHAETYAGPLWMQPQVIGRRRDDGRIATPEDIRYYDLTSFMLGASGMLYLRWRPLLDGPLFGAFGGYGMDGSRTPRSEMVRKVGEWATAPEQAELWKSKPVQGEVGIVYVPESQFFLYAQQGNTDFYARSMEGAYQGFFSNNIQADWVHIDDIDQYDLLYLPIPVMLTQAHADQIKAWVAAGGTLIAEGCPAYWGDRAHVGPTQPNLGLDELFGCRESYVEFTPDILGDLKFNLSGIPTWGGIFLQAYEPTTGTPVGWYEDGQVAAVDNQFGKGKTRLIGTMVGAGYGSHPQEGASSLFANLLDFAGKQNHIRSSDPLVKARLHSGDGGMYLWVANPTRQDRPVRLTLADNYSPHTVSETLWGAAVTVHGDQITLLAPARDVTVVRL
;
A
#
# COMPACT_ATOMS: atom_id res chain seq x y z
N ALA A 1 -3.78 16.69 9.51
CA ALA A 1 -5.02 16.24 10.18
C ALA A 1 -4.72 15.37 11.39
N ALA A 2 -4.12 14.19 11.23
CA ALA A 2 -3.82 13.32 12.38
C ALA A 2 -2.88 13.98 13.41
N ALA A 3 -1.96 14.87 12.99
CA ALA A 3 -1.11 15.66 13.89
C ALA A 3 -1.89 16.50 14.92
N GLU A 4 -3.10 16.95 14.56
CA GLU A 4 -3.92 17.88 15.35
C GLU A 4 -4.86 17.19 16.35
N VAL A 5 -4.84 15.85 16.42
CA VAL A 5 -5.77 15.06 17.25
C VAL A 5 -5.06 13.92 18.00
N GLU A 6 -5.62 13.49 19.13
CA GLU A 6 -5.11 12.36 19.92
C GLU A 6 -5.50 11.01 19.29
N ILE A 7 -6.68 10.95 18.68
CA ILE A 7 -7.24 9.77 18.00
C ILE A 7 -7.78 10.22 16.65
N TYR A 8 -7.47 9.48 15.60
CA TYR A 8 -7.96 9.77 14.25
C TYR A 8 -9.02 8.74 13.82
N GLY A 9 -10.12 9.21 13.25
CA GLY A 9 -11.16 8.36 12.68
C GLY A 9 -11.16 8.47 11.15
N TYR A 10 -11.25 7.34 10.45
CA TYR A 10 -11.34 7.33 8.98
C TYR A 10 -12.64 6.70 8.48
N THR A 11 -13.06 7.13 7.30
CA THR A 11 -14.19 6.58 6.54
C THR A 11 -13.68 5.78 5.37
N TRP A 12 -14.07 4.52 5.26
CA TRP A 12 -13.80 3.70 4.09
C TRP A 12 -14.83 2.56 3.97
N GLY A 13 -15.12 2.14 2.75
CA GLY A 13 -15.78 0.86 2.57
C GLY A 13 -16.12 0.51 1.14
N SER A 14 -16.09 -0.79 0.87
CA SER A 14 -16.16 -1.32 -0.49
C SER A 14 -17.46 -0.99 -1.21
N SER A 15 -18.55 -0.76 -0.47
CA SER A 15 -19.84 -0.39 -1.06
C SER A 15 -19.78 0.91 -1.88
N ARG A 16 -18.84 1.80 -1.56
CA ARG A 16 -18.56 3.03 -2.32
C ARG A 16 -17.32 2.93 -3.21
N HIS A 17 -16.25 2.28 -2.75
CA HIS A 17 -14.92 2.40 -3.37
C HIS A 17 -14.48 1.20 -4.23
N GLY A 18 -15.24 0.11 -4.24
CA GLY A 18 -14.82 -1.16 -4.87
C GLY A 18 -14.23 -2.12 -3.85
N ASP A 19 -14.12 -3.38 -4.25
CA ASP A 19 -13.69 -4.49 -3.40
C ASP A 19 -12.41 -5.17 -3.88
N GLU A 20 -11.63 -4.46 -4.70
CA GLU A 20 -10.33 -4.94 -5.11
C GLU A 20 -9.45 -5.16 -3.85
N PRO A 21 -8.79 -6.33 -3.69
CA PRO A 21 -8.22 -6.74 -2.40
C PRO A 21 -7.22 -5.75 -1.78
N TRP A 22 -6.55 -4.95 -2.60
CA TRP A 22 -5.55 -3.98 -2.16
C TRP A 22 -6.15 -2.69 -1.61
N LYS A 23 -7.39 -2.31 -1.98
CA LYS A 23 -7.89 -0.95 -1.72
C LYS A 23 -8.15 -0.67 -0.25
N GLN A 24 -8.75 -1.61 0.47
CA GLN A 24 -8.92 -1.44 1.91
C GLN A 24 -7.56 -1.47 2.61
N PHE A 25 -6.67 -2.37 2.21
CA PHE A 25 -5.31 -2.43 2.73
C PHE A 25 -4.59 -1.08 2.59
N HIS A 26 -4.61 -0.52 1.39
CA HIS A 26 -4.11 0.80 1.06
C HIS A 26 -4.69 1.90 1.95
N ALA A 27 -6.02 1.96 2.05
CA ALA A 27 -6.70 2.99 2.83
C ALA A 27 -6.36 2.93 4.32
N VAL A 28 -6.31 1.72 4.90
CA VAL A 28 -5.99 1.57 6.33
C VAL A 28 -4.51 1.81 6.60
N ASP A 29 -3.60 1.32 5.74
CA ASP A 29 -2.17 1.57 5.89
C ASP A 29 -1.82 3.06 5.74
N LEU A 30 -2.51 3.79 4.87
CA LEU A 30 -2.38 5.25 4.78
C LEU A 30 -2.76 5.93 6.09
N VAL A 31 -3.87 5.51 6.70
CA VAL A 31 -4.34 6.07 7.98
C VAL A 31 -3.42 5.66 9.13
N ARG A 32 -2.98 4.40 9.20
CA ARG A 32 -2.03 3.91 10.20
C ARG A 32 -0.76 4.73 10.16
N SER A 33 -0.20 4.91 8.97
CA SER A 33 1.05 5.66 8.78
C SER A 33 0.87 7.14 9.16
N ALA A 34 -0.22 7.77 8.70
CA ALA A 34 -0.55 9.15 9.07
C ALA A 34 -0.78 9.34 10.57
N SER A 35 -1.21 8.28 11.29
CA SER A 35 -1.46 8.33 12.72
C SER A 35 -0.18 8.32 13.56
N ARG A 36 0.99 7.98 13.00
CA ARG A 36 2.31 8.02 13.66
C ARG A 36 2.30 7.33 15.05
N GLY A 37 1.79 6.11 15.10
CA GLY A 37 1.68 5.32 16.32
C GLY A 37 0.51 5.66 17.24
N LYS A 38 -0.24 6.74 16.97
CA LYS A 38 -1.46 7.05 17.71
C LYS A 38 -2.59 6.06 17.39
N PRO A 39 -3.49 5.77 18.35
CA PRO A 39 -4.68 4.99 18.07
C PRO A 39 -5.52 5.63 16.97
N PHE A 40 -6.05 4.80 16.09
CA PHE A 40 -7.02 5.22 15.09
C PHE A 40 -8.17 4.22 14.99
N TRP A 41 -9.32 4.71 14.56
CA TRP A 41 -10.55 3.95 14.43
C TRP A 41 -11.05 3.95 12.99
N HIS A 42 -11.62 2.83 12.57
CA HIS A 42 -12.47 2.79 11.40
C HIS A 42 -13.82 3.38 11.79
N ALA A 43 -13.96 4.69 11.65
CA ALA A 43 -15.07 5.47 12.17
C ALA A 43 -16.36 5.30 11.34
N GLU A 44 -16.22 4.96 10.06
CA GLU A 44 -17.35 4.68 9.18
C GLU A 44 -17.04 3.48 8.29
N THR A 45 -17.20 2.27 8.83
CA THR A 45 -17.30 1.03 8.05
C THR A 45 -18.73 0.81 7.56
N TYR A 46 -18.92 0.02 6.49
CA TYR A 46 -20.22 -0.20 5.86
C TYR A 46 -20.67 -1.66 6.02
N ALA A 47 -21.81 -1.86 6.69
CA ALA A 47 -22.47 -3.16 6.83
C ALA A 47 -23.62 -3.37 5.83
N GLY A 48 -23.67 -2.57 4.78
CA GLY A 48 -24.81 -2.52 3.89
C GLY A 48 -24.53 -1.80 2.57
N PRO A 49 -25.48 -1.87 1.65
CA PRO A 49 -25.33 -1.40 0.28
C PRO A 49 -25.36 0.12 0.15
N LEU A 50 -24.91 0.62 -1.00
CA LEU A 50 -25.13 2.01 -1.42
C LEU A 50 -25.99 2.04 -2.69
N TRP A 51 -27.13 2.73 -2.60
CA TRP A 51 -28.13 2.75 -3.67
C TRP A 51 -28.06 4.03 -4.49
N MET A 52 -28.18 3.88 -5.81
CA MET A 52 -28.44 4.97 -6.77
C MET A 52 -27.52 6.20 -6.70
N GLN A 53 -26.35 6.09 -6.05
CA GLN A 53 -25.36 7.15 -6.03
C GLN A 53 -24.58 7.18 -7.35
N PRO A 54 -24.17 8.37 -7.85
CA PRO A 54 -23.42 8.48 -9.11
C PRO A 54 -22.17 7.61 -9.14
N GLN A 55 -21.48 7.47 -8.00
CA GLN A 55 -20.24 6.70 -7.87
C GLN A 55 -20.43 5.18 -7.98
N VAL A 56 -21.67 4.67 -7.95
CA VAL A 56 -21.95 3.23 -7.98
C VAL A 56 -22.70 2.77 -9.23
N ILE A 57 -23.08 3.67 -10.13
CA ILE A 57 -23.73 3.28 -11.40
C ILE A 57 -22.71 2.50 -12.26
N GLY A 58 -23.15 1.38 -12.85
CA GLY A 58 -22.29 0.51 -13.68
C GLY A 58 -21.39 -0.46 -12.91
N ARG A 59 -21.26 -0.31 -11.60
CA ARG A 59 -20.52 -1.25 -10.74
C ARG A 59 -21.16 -2.64 -10.70
N ARG A 60 -20.34 -3.68 -10.64
CA ARG A 60 -20.77 -5.08 -10.63
C ARG A 60 -21.53 -5.38 -9.34
N ARG A 61 -22.36 -6.43 -9.34
CA ARG A 61 -23.09 -6.82 -8.14
C ARG A 61 -22.18 -7.40 -7.05
N ASP A 62 -21.13 -8.09 -7.48
CA ASP A 62 -20.20 -8.86 -6.65
C ASP A 62 -18.93 -8.09 -6.23
N ASP A 63 -18.86 -6.78 -6.51
CA ASP A 63 -17.69 -5.94 -6.20
C ASP A 63 -17.76 -5.25 -4.82
N GLY A 64 -18.44 -5.86 -3.85
CA GLY A 64 -18.65 -5.30 -2.51
C GLY A 64 -19.71 -4.19 -2.44
N ARG A 65 -20.36 -3.82 -3.55
CA ARG A 65 -21.48 -2.85 -3.55
C ARG A 65 -22.64 -3.27 -2.66
N ILE A 66 -22.93 -4.57 -2.58
CA ILE A 66 -23.95 -5.16 -1.72
C ILE A 66 -23.26 -6.14 -0.77
N ALA A 67 -22.78 -5.63 0.36
CA ALA A 67 -22.05 -6.44 1.33
C ALA A 67 -22.88 -7.65 1.81
N THR A 68 -22.30 -8.84 1.74
CA THR A 68 -22.82 -10.04 2.41
C THR A 68 -22.30 -10.10 3.86
N PRO A 69 -22.80 -11.02 4.71
CA PRO A 69 -22.20 -11.26 6.02
C PRO A 69 -20.69 -11.57 5.95
N GLU A 70 -20.27 -12.37 4.97
CA GLU A 70 -18.87 -12.74 4.79
C GLU A 70 -18.01 -11.51 4.42
N ASP A 71 -18.55 -10.60 3.60
CA ASP A 71 -17.91 -9.32 3.31
C ASP A 71 -17.64 -8.50 4.57
N ILE A 72 -18.67 -8.34 5.42
CA ILE A 72 -18.57 -7.56 6.66
C ILE A 72 -17.46 -8.11 7.54
N ARG A 73 -17.47 -9.43 7.79
CA ARG A 73 -16.42 -10.09 8.57
C ARG A 73 -15.03 -9.84 8.00
N TYR A 74 -14.85 -10.06 6.69
CA TYR A 74 -13.57 -9.85 6.03
C TYR A 74 -13.10 -8.40 6.15
N TYR A 75 -13.99 -7.41 5.91
CA TYR A 75 -13.65 -5.99 6.03
C TYR A 75 -13.26 -5.60 7.44
N ASP A 76 -14.04 -6.02 8.43
CA ASP A 76 -13.82 -5.61 9.80
C ASP A 76 -12.52 -6.21 10.34
N LEU A 77 -12.29 -7.51 10.11
CA LEU A 77 -11.04 -8.17 10.50
C LEU A 77 -9.83 -7.63 9.73
N THR A 78 -9.98 -7.23 8.47
CA THR A 78 -8.90 -6.58 7.71
C THR A 78 -8.52 -5.23 8.32
N SER A 79 -9.49 -4.44 8.80
CA SER A 79 -9.19 -3.20 9.51
C SER A 79 -8.42 -3.45 10.81
N PHE A 80 -8.81 -4.45 11.60
CA PHE A 80 -8.08 -4.81 12.82
C PHE A 80 -6.67 -5.34 12.50
N MET A 81 -6.54 -6.20 11.48
CA MET A 81 -5.27 -6.70 10.95
C MET A 81 -4.30 -5.57 10.57
N LEU A 82 -4.80 -4.41 10.18
CA LEU A 82 -4.00 -3.26 9.77
C LEU A 82 -3.88 -2.18 10.86
N GLY A 83 -4.29 -2.52 12.09
CA GLY A 83 -3.99 -1.72 13.29
C GLY A 83 -5.13 -0.81 13.75
N ALA A 84 -6.30 -0.85 13.12
CA ALA A 84 -7.47 -0.14 13.66
C ALA A 84 -7.78 -0.69 15.06
N SER A 85 -7.99 0.20 16.02
CA SER A 85 -8.25 -0.16 17.43
C SER A 85 -9.71 0.04 17.84
N GLY A 86 -10.54 0.48 16.90
CA GLY A 86 -11.96 0.72 17.08
C GLY A 86 -12.67 0.64 15.74
N MET A 87 -13.94 0.23 15.79
CA MET A 87 -14.79 0.01 14.63
C MET A 87 -16.16 0.61 14.90
N LEU A 88 -16.62 1.49 14.02
CA LEU A 88 -17.93 2.13 14.08
C LEU A 88 -18.59 2.02 12.70
N TYR A 89 -19.87 1.63 12.69
CA TYR A 89 -20.63 1.53 11.45
C TYR A 89 -21.32 2.85 11.16
N LEU A 90 -21.08 3.41 9.97
CA LEU A 90 -22.01 4.32 9.32
C LEU A 90 -22.94 3.43 8.53
N ARG A 91 -24.10 3.02 9.04
CA ARG A 91 -24.80 3.44 10.25
C ARG A 91 -25.47 2.21 10.85
N TRP A 92 -25.98 2.28 12.08
CA TRP A 92 -26.72 1.16 12.64
C TRP A 92 -27.88 0.70 11.74
N ARG A 93 -28.80 1.63 11.44
CA ARG A 93 -29.98 1.43 10.60
C ARG A 93 -29.92 2.35 9.37
N PRO A 94 -30.25 1.86 8.15
CA PRO A 94 -30.28 2.69 6.94
C PRO A 94 -31.18 3.92 7.07
N LEU A 95 -30.86 4.99 6.32
CA LEU A 95 -31.74 6.16 6.23
C LEU A 95 -33.04 5.83 5.52
N LEU A 96 -34.13 6.45 5.95
CA LEU A 96 -35.41 6.40 5.24
C LEU A 96 -35.52 7.47 4.16
N ASP A 97 -34.85 8.61 4.37
CA ASP A 97 -35.04 9.81 3.57
C ASP A 97 -33.73 10.31 2.96
N GLY A 98 -33.87 11.12 1.91
CA GLY A 98 -32.77 11.81 1.26
C GLY A 98 -31.95 10.95 0.31
N PRO A 99 -30.87 11.51 -0.26
CA PRO A 99 -30.08 10.87 -1.31
C PRO A 99 -29.41 9.56 -0.85
N LEU A 100 -29.19 9.40 0.47
CA LEU A 100 -28.56 8.21 1.05
C LEU A 100 -29.58 7.23 1.66
N PHE A 101 -30.83 7.23 1.19
CA PHE A 101 -31.84 6.25 1.60
C PHE A 101 -31.32 4.81 1.46
N GLY A 102 -31.69 3.94 2.40
CA GLY A 102 -31.33 2.53 2.37
C GLY A 102 -29.82 2.24 2.49
N ALA A 103 -28.97 3.25 2.71
CA ALA A 103 -27.53 3.10 2.63
C ALA A 103 -26.89 2.51 3.91
N PHE A 104 -25.85 1.69 3.68
CA PHE A 104 -24.77 1.24 4.57
C PHE A 104 -25.13 0.45 5.83
N GLY A 105 -26.39 0.49 6.29
CA GLY A 105 -26.76 -0.13 7.56
C GLY A 105 -26.82 -1.65 7.56
N GLY A 106 -26.39 -2.24 8.68
CA GLY A 106 -26.48 -3.68 8.94
C GLY A 106 -27.90 -4.13 9.28
N TYR A 107 -28.75 -3.24 9.80
CA TYR A 107 -30.15 -3.53 10.17
C TYR A 107 -31.13 -3.30 9.00
N GLY A 108 -32.35 -3.82 9.12
CA GLY A 108 -33.45 -3.57 8.19
C GLY A 108 -33.90 -2.11 8.23
N MET A 109 -34.58 -1.64 7.18
CA MET A 109 -35.17 -0.28 7.15
C MET A 109 -36.18 -0.06 8.28
N ASP A 110 -36.79 -1.10 8.82
CA ASP A 110 -37.69 -1.08 9.97
C ASP A 110 -36.96 -1.24 11.32
N GLY A 111 -35.63 -1.40 11.31
CA GLY A 111 -34.82 -1.69 12.49
C GLY A 111 -34.76 -3.17 12.86
N SER A 112 -35.34 -4.07 12.06
CA SER A 112 -35.25 -5.51 12.27
C SER A 112 -33.81 -6.03 12.13
N ARG A 113 -33.51 -7.14 12.82
CA ARG A 113 -32.24 -7.86 12.68
C ARG A 113 -32.15 -8.49 11.29
N THR A 114 -30.94 -8.49 10.73
CA THR A 114 -30.62 -9.14 9.46
C THR A 114 -29.40 -10.05 9.61
N PRO A 115 -29.09 -10.91 8.62
CA PRO A 115 -27.82 -11.65 8.60
C PRO A 115 -26.58 -10.75 8.68
N ARG A 116 -26.65 -9.52 8.16
CA ARG A 116 -25.55 -8.54 8.23
C ARG A 116 -25.35 -8.02 9.65
N SER A 117 -26.43 -7.61 10.33
CA SER A 117 -26.34 -7.21 11.74
C SER A 117 -25.89 -8.35 12.66
N GLU A 118 -26.24 -9.59 12.32
CA GLU A 118 -25.79 -10.76 13.06
C GLU A 118 -24.28 -10.97 12.90
N MET A 119 -23.70 -10.73 11.71
CA MET A 119 -22.25 -10.76 11.56
C MET A 119 -21.55 -9.62 12.32
N VAL A 120 -22.08 -8.39 12.22
CA VAL A 120 -21.60 -7.25 12.99
C VAL A 120 -21.53 -7.59 14.48
N ARG A 121 -22.57 -8.25 15.02
CA ARG A 121 -22.60 -8.74 16.41
C ARG A 121 -21.47 -9.73 16.68
N LYS A 122 -21.29 -10.75 15.84
CA LYS A 122 -20.26 -11.79 16.03
C LYS A 122 -18.84 -11.21 16.07
N VAL A 123 -18.51 -10.31 15.14
CA VAL A 123 -17.18 -9.66 15.11
C VAL A 123 -17.01 -8.74 16.32
N GLY A 124 -18.03 -7.96 16.66
CA GLY A 124 -17.99 -7.06 17.83
C GLY A 124 -17.82 -7.81 19.15
N GLU A 125 -18.54 -8.91 19.35
CA GLU A 125 -18.39 -9.77 20.53
C GLU A 125 -17.00 -10.38 20.61
N TRP A 126 -16.47 -10.91 19.50
CA TRP A 126 -15.11 -11.46 19.48
C TRP A 126 -14.06 -10.39 19.80
N ALA A 127 -14.12 -9.22 19.13
CA ALA A 127 -13.11 -8.18 19.29
C ALA A 127 -13.08 -7.58 20.70
N THR A 128 -14.22 -7.60 21.41
CA THR A 128 -14.36 -7.05 22.76
C THR A 128 -14.32 -8.10 23.86
N ALA A 129 -14.15 -9.38 23.51
CA ALA A 129 -14.04 -10.47 24.47
C ALA A 129 -12.76 -10.28 25.33
N PRO A 130 -12.81 -10.49 26.66
CA PRO A 130 -11.65 -10.34 27.54
C PRO A 130 -10.43 -11.17 27.13
N GLU A 131 -10.65 -12.30 26.45
CA GLU A 131 -9.63 -13.17 25.90
C GLU A 131 -8.73 -12.46 24.87
N GLN A 132 -9.23 -11.42 24.18
CA GLN A 132 -8.47 -10.64 23.20
C GLN A 132 -7.68 -9.48 23.80
N ALA A 133 -7.68 -9.31 25.13
CA ALA A 133 -6.99 -8.19 25.78
C ALA A 133 -5.49 -8.13 25.44
N GLU A 134 -4.81 -9.27 25.36
CA GLU A 134 -3.39 -9.32 24.97
C GLU A 134 -3.18 -9.01 23.48
N LEU A 135 -4.07 -9.48 22.58
CA LEU A 135 -3.98 -9.20 21.14
C LEU A 135 -3.87 -7.70 20.87
N TRP A 136 -4.66 -6.88 21.58
CA TRP A 136 -4.74 -5.44 21.34
C TRP A 136 -3.56 -4.63 21.88
N LYS A 137 -2.69 -5.26 22.70
CA LYS A 137 -1.40 -4.70 23.13
C LYS A 137 -0.30 -4.89 22.07
N SER A 138 -0.57 -5.66 21.03
CA SER A 138 0.31 -5.82 19.87
C SER A 138 -0.18 -4.96 18.70
N LYS A 139 0.74 -4.49 17.86
CA LYS A 139 0.47 -3.61 16.70
C LYS A 139 1.12 -4.16 15.44
N PRO A 140 0.62 -3.82 14.24
CA PRO A 140 1.29 -4.18 12.99
C PRO A 140 2.77 -3.84 13.05
N VAL A 141 3.63 -4.79 12.69
CA VAL A 141 5.08 -4.55 12.58
C VAL A 141 5.35 -3.48 11.51
N GLN A 142 6.47 -2.78 11.62
CA GLN A 142 6.90 -1.83 10.58
C GLN A 142 7.12 -2.57 9.25
N GLY A 143 6.67 -1.98 8.13
CA GLY A 143 6.78 -2.55 6.79
C GLY A 143 8.22 -2.67 6.28
N GLU A 144 8.44 -3.53 5.28
CA GLU A 144 9.76 -3.74 4.68
C GLU A 144 10.27 -2.54 3.86
N VAL A 145 9.36 -1.67 3.39
CA VAL A 145 9.67 -0.52 2.53
C VAL A 145 8.76 0.67 2.87
N GLY A 146 9.34 1.87 2.89
CA GLY A 146 8.56 3.12 2.95
C GLY A 146 8.28 3.66 1.55
N ILE A 147 7.00 3.83 1.18
CA ILE A 147 6.61 4.61 0.01
C ILE A 147 6.53 6.08 0.44
N VAL A 148 7.45 6.88 -0.04
CA VAL A 148 7.57 8.29 0.34
C VAL A 148 6.51 9.10 -0.39
N TYR A 149 5.82 9.96 0.34
CA TYR A 149 4.99 10.99 -0.24
C TYR A 149 5.58 12.38 0.05
N VAL A 150 5.69 13.16 -1.01
CA VAL A 150 6.12 14.55 -0.98
C VAL A 150 4.92 15.44 -1.34
N PRO A 151 4.41 16.27 -0.40
CA PRO A 151 3.22 17.09 -0.66
C PRO A 151 3.38 18.03 -1.85
N GLU A 152 4.59 18.55 -2.09
CA GLU A 152 4.84 19.47 -3.20
C GLU A 152 4.60 18.86 -4.58
N SER A 153 4.91 17.57 -4.81
CA SER A 153 4.58 16.91 -6.09
C SER A 153 3.08 16.83 -6.30
N GLN A 154 2.31 16.54 -5.24
CA GLN A 154 0.85 16.49 -5.33
C GLN A 154 0.28 17.87 -5.66
N PHE A 155 0.75 18.91 -4.96
CA PHE A 155 0.31 20.29 -5.18
C PHE A 155 0.70 20.79 -6.57
N PHE A 156 1.91 20.47 -7.03
CA PHE A 156 2.37 20.83 -8.36
C PHE A 156 1.51 20.19 -9.45
N LEU A 157 1.26 18.88 -9.36
CA LEU A 157 0.42 18.18 -10.33
C LEU A 157 -1.01 18.71 -10.32
N TYR A 158 -1.57 19.03 -9.14
CA TYR A 158 -2.86 19.69 -9.05
C TYR A 158 -2.85 21.05 -9.76
N ALA A 159 -1.84 21.88 -9.52
CA ALA A 159 -1.72 23.19 -10.14
C ALA A 159 -1.53 23.12 -11.67
N GLN A 160 -0.79 22.12 -12.16
CA GLN A 160 -0.49 21.94 -13.58
C GLN A 160 -1.65 21.28 -14.35
N GLN A 161 -2.34 20.31 -13.75
CA GLN A 161 -3.32 19.43 -14.44
C GLN A 161 -4.78 19.71 -14.03
N GLY A 162 -5.02 20.49 -12.98
CA GLY A 162 -6.35 20.76 -12.42
C GLY A 162 -6.94 19.60 -11.60
N ASN A 163 -6.20 18.52 -11.41
CA ASN A 163 -6.56 17.34 -10.61
C ASN A 163 -5.29 16.61 -10.14
N THR A 164 -5.45 15.56 -9.32
CA THR A 164 -4.33 14.76 -8.77
C THR A 164 -4.29 13.33 -9.34
N ASP A 165 -4.88 13.08 -10.50
CA ASP A 165 -5.08 11.71 -10.99
C ASP A 165 -3.75 11.01 -11.31
N PHE A 166 -2.79 11.71 -11.90
CA PHE A 166 -1.45 11.16 -12.15
C PHE A 166 -0.71 10.82 -10.85
N TYR A 167 -0.83 11.69 -9.84
CA TYR A 167 -0.29 11.42 -8.52
C TYR A 167 -0.94 10.16 -7.92
N ALA A 168 -2.27 10.12 -7.87
CA ALA A 168 -3.01 8.99 -7.31
C ALA A 168 -2.66 7.68 -8.03
N ARG A 169 -2.59 7.67 -9.37
CA ARG A 169 -2.21 6.48 -10.15
C ARG A 169 -0.82 5.96 -9.84
N SER A 170 0.18 6.85 -9.72
CA SER A 170 1.54 6.44 -9.34
C SER A 170 1.60 5.87 -7.92
N MET A 171 0.97 6.55 -6.97
CA MET A 171 0.95 6.14 -5.56
C MET A 171 0.22 4.80 -5.38
N GLU A 172 -1.01 4.69 -5.86
CA GLU A 172 -1.81 3.48 -5.74
C GLU A 172 -1.18 2.30 -6.47
N GLY A 173 -0.60 2.53 -7.65
CA GLY A 173 0.05 1.51 -8.43
C GLY A 173 1.35 1.00 -7.79
N ALA A 174 2.14 1.87 -7.17
CA ALA A 174 3.30 1.48 -6.37
C ALA A 174 2.89 0.61 -5.17
N TYR A 175 1.85 1.03 -4.42
CA TYR A 175 1.31 0.25 -3.32
C TYR A 175 0.82 -1.13 -3.80
N GLN A 176 0.08 -1.18 -4.91
CA GLN A 176 -0.40 -2.42 -5.51
C GLN A 176 0.72 -3.37 -5.91
N GLY A 177 1.83 -2.83 -6.44
CA GLY A 177 3.01 -3.59 -6.81
C GLY A 177 3.63 -4.34 -5.62
N PHE A 178 3.90 -3.63 -4.53
CA PHE A 178 4.38 -4.24 -3.28
C PHE A 178 3.34 -5.20 -2.68
N PHE A 179 2.08 -4.77 -2.61
CA PHE A 179 0.97 -5.55 -2.07
C PHE A 179 0.85 -6.91 -2.76
N SER A 180 0.95 -6.96 -4.10
CA SER A 180 0.82 -8.18 -4.90
C SER A 180 1.88 -9.23 -4.57
N ASN A 181 3.04 -8.79 -4.09
CA ASN A 181 4.15 -9.66 -3.66
C ASN A 181 4.13 -9.99 -2.16
N ASN A 182 3.05 -9.63 -1.46
CA ASN A 182 2.97 -9.72 0.01
C ASN A 182 4.10 -8.96 0.71
N ILE A 183 4.58 -7.88 0.10
CA ILE A 183 5.50 -6.92 0.70
C ILE A 183 4.63 -5.89 1.43
N GLN A 184 4.88 -5.67 2.71
CA GLN A 184 4.19 -4.66 3.50
C GLN A 184 4.89 -3.32 3.29
N ALA A 185 4.26 -2.47 2.48
CA ALA A 185 4.66 -1.09 2.31
C ALA A 185 3.98 -0.19 3.34
N ASP A 186 4.74 0.74 3.91
CA ASP A 186 4.21 1.82 4.76
C ASP A 186 4.25 3.14 3.99
N TRP A 187 3.34 4.07 4.28
CA TRP A 187 3.38 5.42 3.72
C TRP A 187 4.27 6.31 4.58
N VAL A 188 5.22 7.03 3.98
CA VAL A 188 6.22 7.80 4.75
C VAL A 188 6.19 9.25 4.31
N HIS A 189 5.94 10.17 5.24
CA HIS A 189 6.11 11.60 4.96
C HIS A 189 7.61 11.87 4.75
N ILE A 190 7.96 12.77 3.83
CA ILE A 190 9.37 13.13 3.57
C ILE A 190 10.16 13.53 4.83
N ASP A 191 9.53 14.20 5.79
CA ASP A 191 10.13 14.54 7.08
C ASP A 191 10.45 13.33 8.00
N ASP A 192 9.87 12.16 7.73
CA ASP A 192 9.95 10.95 8.56
C ASP A 192 10.81 9.84 7.91
N ILE A 193 11.58 10.15 6.86
CA ILE A 193 12.31 9.14 6.08
C ILE A 193 13.41 8.40 6.83
N ASP A 194 13.88 8.95 7.95
CA ASP A 194 14.91 8.37 8.81
C ASP A 194 14.44 7.11 9.57
N GLN A 195 13.14 6.87 9.62
CA GLN A 195 12.55 5.68 10.22
C GLN A 195 12.76 4.40 9.38
N TYR A 196 13.14 4.55 8.11
CA TYR A 196 13.34 3.44 7.18
C TYR A 196 14.74 3.48 6.59
N ASP A 197 15.22 2.32 6.16
CA ASP A 197 16.49 2.15 5.44
C ASP A 197 16.29 1.84 3.95
N LEU A 198 15.06 1.53 3.53
CA LEU A 198 14.63 1.38 2.14
C LEU A 198 13.43 2.28 1.87
N LEU A 199 13.55 3.14 0.86
CA LEU A 199 12.51 4.05 0.42
C LEU A 199 12.24 3.91 -1.07
N TYR A 200 10.95 3.88 -1.42
CA TYR A 200 10.45 4.01 -2.79
C TYR A 200 9.83 5.40 -2.94
N LEU A 201 10.32 6.18 -3.89
CA LEU A 201 9.88 7.55 -4.15
C LEU A 201 9.14 7.62 -5.50
N PRO A 202 7.80 7.45 -5.49
CA PRO A 202 6.97 7.57 -6.68
C PRO A 202 6.79 9.02 -7.11
N ILE A 203 6.70 9.24 -8.42
CA ILE A 203 6.41 10.53 -9.06
C ILE A 203 7.03 11.79 -8.38
N PRO A 204 8.37 11.84 -8.18
CA PRO A 204 9.07 12.94 -7.48
C PRO A 204 9.24 14.22 -8.30
N VAL A 205 8.25 14.57 -9.11
CA VAL A 205 8.34 15.59 -10.17
C VAL A 205 8.66 16.98 -9.64
N MET A 206 8.23 17.29 -8.42
CA MET A 206 8.66 18.49 -7.70
C MET A 206 9.27 18.12 -6.36
N LEU A 207 10.41 18.73 -6.04
CA LEU A 207 11.02 18.68 -4.72
C LEU A 207 11.51 20.08 -4.34
N THR A 208 11.45 20.43 -3.06
CA THR A 208 12.18 21.61 -2.56
C THR A 208 13.68 21.32 -2.44
N GLN A 209 14.53 22.35 -2.44
CA GLN A 209 15.97 22.15 -2.16
C GLN A 209 16.18 21.46 -0.81
N ALA A 210 15.40 21.83 0.21
CA ALA A 210 15.50 21.24 1.54
C ALA A 210 15.21 19.73 1.54
N HIS A 211 14.15 19.29 0.86
CA HIS A 211 13.84 17.86 0.75
C HIS A 211 14.86 17.11 -0.12
N ALA A 212 15.37 17.71 -1.20
CA ALA A 212 16.43 17.11 -2.00
C ALA A 212 17.72 16.92 -1.16
N ASP A 213 18.12 17.92 -0.37
CA ASP A 213 19.27 17.84 0.53
C ASP A 213 19.07 16.78 1.63
N GLN A 214 17.85 16.69 2.18
CA GLN A 214 17.50 15.67 3.17
C GLN A 214 17.61 14.25 2.59
N ILE A 215 17.10 14.02 1.38
CA ILE A 215 17.23 12.74 0.67
C ILE A 215 18.71 12.41 0.43
N LYS A 216 19.49 13.37 -0.09
CA LYS A 216 20.93 13.20 -0.32
C LYS A 216 21.67 12.82 0.96
N ALA A 217 21.38 13.51 2.07
CA ALA A 217 21.99 13.23 3.36
C ALA A 217 21.62 11.84 3.89
N TRP A 218 20.35 11.44 3.76
CA TRP A 218 19.87 10.13 4.17
C TRP A 218 20.51 8.99 3.37
N VAL A 219 20.59 9.12 2.04
CA VAL A 219 21.31 8.14 1.20
C VAL A 219 22.79 8.11 1.57
N ALA A 220 23.44 9.26 1.70
CA ALA A 220 24.87 9.32 2.08
C ALA A 220 25.15 8.62 3.41
N ALA A 221 24.19 8.62 4.35
CA ALA A 221 24.29 7.96 5.64
C ALA A 221 24.10 6.43 5.60
N GLY A 222 23.57 5.88 4.50
CA GLY A 222 23.37 4.43 4.32
C GLY A 222 22.01 4.03 3.75
N GLY A 223 21.11 4.99 3.51
CA GLY A 223 19.79 4.70 2.95
C GLY A 223 19.83 4.12 1.54
N THR A 224 18.87 3.26 1.21
CA THR A 224 18.64 2.75 -0.14
C THR A 224 17.42 3.43 -0.76
N LEU A 225 17.63 4.25 -1.80
CA LEU A 225 16.57 4.96 -2.50
C LEU A 225 16.23 4.30 -3.84
N ILE A 226 14.95 4.08 -4.10
CA ILE A 226 14.44 3.74 -5.42
C ILE A 226 13.51 4.89 -5.85
N ALA A 227 13.83 5.60 -6.92
CA ALA A 227 13.06 6.75 -7.38
C ALA A 227 12.52 6.53 -8.79
N GLU A 228 11.28 6.96 -9.02
CA GLU A 228 10.70 7.09 -10.36
C GLU A 228 11.22 8.34 -11.08
N GLY A 229 10.83 8.46 -12.36
CA GLY A 229 11.41 9.43 -13.29
C GLY A 229 11.09 10.88 -12.94
N CYS A 230 11.89 11.77 -13.52
CA CYS A 230 11.83 13.22 -13.37
C CYS A 230 11.98 13.74 -11.93
N PRO A 231 12.86 13.19 -11.07
CA PRO A 231 13.02 13.68 -9.70
C PRO A 231 13.51 15.13 -9.66
N ALA A 232 12.77 15.95 -8.92
CA ALA A 232 12.98 17.39 -8.79
C ALA A 232 13.00 18.17 -10.12
N TYR A 233 12.35 17.67 -11.18
CA TYR A 233 12.34 18.38 -12.47
C TYR A 233 11.93 19.84 -12.30
N TRP A 234 11.00 20.07 -11.38
CA TRP A 234 10.70 21.36 -10.77
C TRP A 234 11.24 21.45 -9.33
N GLY A 235 11.95 22.54 -9.04
CA GLY A 235 12.43 22.92 -7.72
C GLY A 235 11.50 23.90 -7.00
N ASP A 236 12.07 24.67 -6.06
CA ASP A 236 11.34 25.70 -5.31
C ASP A 236 10.57 26.67 -6.21
N ARG A 237 9.31 26.93 -5.83
CA ARG A 237 8.36 27.76 -6.58
C ARG A 237 8.07 27.24 -7.99
N ALA A 238 8.16 25.92 -8.19
CA ALA A 238 7.95 25.26 -9.47
C ALA A 238 8.89 25.77 -10.58
N HIS A 239 10.15 26.04 -10.23
CA HIS A 239 11.17 26.47 -11.19
C HIS A 239 11.89 25.26 -11.80
N VAL A 240 11.96 25.18 -13.13
CA VAL A 240 12.66 24.09 -13.82
C VAL A 240 14.17 24.22 -13.65
N GLY A 241 14.83 23.11 -13.31
CA GLY A 241 16.28 23.05 -13.23
C GLY A 241 16.98 23.05 -14.59
N PRO A 242 18.11 23.78 -14.76
CA PRO A 242 18.91 23.73 -15.99
C PRO A 242 19.73 22.44 -16.12
N THR A 243 19.75 21.59 -15.09
CA THR A 243 20.36 20.27 -15.09
C THR A 243 19.35 19.30 -14.50
N GLN A 244 19.26 18.10 -15.08
CA GLN A 244 18.30 17.07 -14.70
C GLN A 244 19.04 15.74 -14.48
N PRO A 245 18.78 15.01 -13.38
CA PRO A 245 17.99 15.42 -12.22
C PRO A 245 18.50 16.70 -11.52
N ASN A 246 17.59 17.60 -11.17
CA ASN A 246 17.90 18.92 -10.61
C ASN A 246 18.37 18.87 -9.13
N LEU A 247 18.71 20.02 -8.55
CA LEU A 247 19.01 20.19 -7.11
C LEU A 247 20.18 19.31 -6.62
N GLY A 248 21.11 19.00 -7.52
CA GLY A 248 22.24 18.11 -7.27
C GLY A 248 21.85 16.64 -7.12
N LEU A 249 20.66 16.25 -7.61
CA LEU A 249 20.25 14.86 -7.69
C LEU A 249 20.91 14.14 -8.88
N ASP A 250 21.44 14.85 -9.88
CA ASP A 250 22.27 14.27 -10.94
C ASP A 250 23.52 13.59 -10.37
N GLU A 251 24.14 14.19 -9.35
CA GLU A 251 25.23 13.57 -8.58
C GLU A 251 24.75 12.40 -7.73
N LEU A 252 23.58 12.51 -7.09
CA LEU A 252 23.00 11.46 -6.25
C LEU A 252 22.74 10.19 -7.07
N PHE A 253 22.11 10.35 -8.23
CA PHE A 253 21.74 9.25 -9.12
C PHE A 253 22.84 8.87 -10.10
N GLY A 254 23.92 9.64 -10.17
CA GLY A 254 25.08 9.34 -11.02
C GLY A 254 24.74 9.35 -12.51
N CYS A 255 23.86 10.24 -12.94
CA CYS A 255 23.47 10.39 -14.34
C CYS A 255 22.93 11.79 -14.64
N ARG A 256 22.82 12.11 -15.93
CA ARG A 256 22.12 13.30 -16.44
C ARG A 256 21.02 12.89 -17.40
N GLU A 257 20.03 13.75 -17.58
CA GLU A 257 19.01 13.58 -18.61
C GLU A 257 19.63 13.66 -20.00
N SER A 258 19.32 12.68 -20.84
CA SER A 258 19.60 12.71 -22.27
C SER A 258 18.36 13.02 -23.10
N TYR A 259 17.18 12.66 -22.59
CA TYR A 259 15.90 12.86 -23.25
C TYR A 259 14.74 12.80 -22.25
N VAL A 260 13.62 13.49 -22.54
CA VAL A 260 12.42 13.48 -21.70
C VAL A 260 11.15 13.71 -22.51
N GLU A 261 10.06 13.06 -22.11
CA GLU A 261 8.72 13.28 -22.64
C GLU A 261 7.70 13.51 -21.52
N PHE A 262 6.92 14.58 -21.66
CA PHE A 262 5.79 14.92 -20.80
C PHE A 262 4.47 14.71 -21.56
N THR A 263 4.25 13.48 -22.02
CA THR A 263 3.17 13.08 -22.95
C THR A 263 2.28 11.97 -22.35
N PRO A 264 1.61 12.24 -21.20
CA PRO A 264 0.89 11.20 -20.46
C PRO A 264 -0.29 10.57 -21.22
N ASP A 265 -0.75 11.19 -22.31
CA ASP A 265 -1.81 10.70 -23.19
C ASP A 265 -1.38 9.57 -24.13
N ILE A 266 -0.08 9.44 -24.41
CA ILE A 266 0.46 8.39 -25.32
C ILE A 266 1.43 7.42 -24.65
N LEU A 267 1.90 7.72 -23.44
CA LEU A 267 2.81 6.85 -22.67
C LEU A 267 2.08 5.78 -21.84
N GLY A 268 0.77 5.59 -22.02
CA GLY A 268 -0.02 4.63 -21.26
C GLY A 268 0.53 3.19 -21.35
N ASP A 269 1.04 2.82 -22.52
CA ASP A 269 1.56 1.48 -22.83
C ASP A 269 3.10 1.47 -22.96
N LEU A 270 3.79 2.37 -22.25
CA LEU A 270 5.25 2.45 -22.30
C LEU A 270 5.87 1.16 -21.74
N LYS A 271 6.69 0.48 -22.55
CA LYS A 271 7.46 -0.70 -22.15
C LYS A 271 8.93 -0.36 -21.99
N PHE A 272 9.56 -0.99 -21.01
CA PHE A 272 11.01 -0.94 -20.83
C PHE A 272 11.49 -2.20 -20.12
N ASN A 273 12.80 -2.36 -20.03
CA ASN A 273 13.44 -3.43 -19.28
C ASN A 273 14.16 -2.85 -18.05
N LEU A 274 13.99 -3.47 -16.89
CA LEU A 274 14.78 -3.19 -15.70
C LEU A 274 15.48 -4.46 -15.22
N SER A 275 16.81 -4.49 -15.27
CA SER A 275 17.63 -5.63 -14.80
C SER A 275 17.21 -6.97 -15.41
N GLY A 276 16.84 -6.98 -16.70
CA GLY A 276 16.36 -8.17 -17.40
C GLY A 276 14.85 -8.44 -17.26
N ILE A 277 14.12 -7.65 -16.46
CA ILE A 277 12.68 -7.80 -16.24
C ILE A 277 11.91 -6.85 -17.17
N PRO A 278 11.11 -7.34 -18.13
CA PRO A 278 10.19 -6.52 -18.90
C PRO A 278 9.12 -5.92 -17.99
N THR A 279 8.84 -4.63 -18.14
CA THR A 279 7.90 -3.92 -17.29
C THR A 279 7.24 -2.75 -18.01
N TRP A 280 6.23 -2.20 -17.35
CA TRP A 280 5.43 -1.06 -17.77
C TRP A 280 5.86 0.21 -17.05
N GLY A 281 5.97 1.28 -17.82
CA GLY A 281 6.05 2.65 -17.33
C GLY A 281 4.73 3.37 -17.54
N GLY A 282 4.78 4.69 -17.43
CA GLY A 282 3.66 5.56 -17.75
C GLY A 282 3.89 6.99 -17.32
N ILE A 283 2.93 7.85 -17.67
CA ILE A 283 2.88 9.27 -17.36
C ILE A 283 4.01 10.05 -18.02
N PHE A 284 5.26 9.88 -17.58
CA PHE A 284 6.46 10.49 -18.19
C PHE A 284 7.48 9.43 -18.60
N LEU A 285 8.35 9.82 -19.53
CA LEU A 285 9.54 9.10 -19.96
C LEU A 285 10.73 10.00 -19.74
N GLN A 286 11.80 9.49 -19.14
CA GLN A 286 13.07 10.18 -18.96
C GLN A 286 14.20 9.19 -19.23
N ALA A 287 15.05 9.50 -20.20
CA ALA A 287 16.24 8.72 -20.49
C ALA A 287 17.50 9.40 -19.94
N TYR A 288 18.54 8.61 -19.71
CA TYR A 288 19.74 9.06 -19.02
C TYR A 288 21.04 8.87 -19.81
N GLU A 289 22.00 9.74 -19.56
CA GLU A 289 23.42 9.56 -19.81
C GLU A 289 24.11 9.32 -18.45
N PRO A 290 24.60 8.09 -18.18
CA PRO A 290 25.30 7.79 -16.93
C PRO A 290 26.58 8.63 -16.77
N THR A 291 26.86 9.09 -15.55
CA THR A 291 28.11 9.75 -15.17
C THR A 291 28.95 8.84 -14.28
N THR A 292 28.58 8.70 -13.00
CA THR A 292 29.19 7.74 -12.06
C THR A 292 28.34 6.48 -11.88
N GLY A 293 27.06 6.55 -12.26
CA GLY A 293 26.12 5.46 -12.14
C GLY A 293 26.31 4.39 -13.21
N THR A 294 25.71 3.22 -12.98
CA THR A 294 25.71 2.08 -13.88
C THR A 294 24.33 1.94 -14.51
N PRO A 295 24.20 1.92 -15.85
CA PRO A 295 22.92 1.66 -16.50
C PRO A 295 22.47 0.23 -16.23
N VAL A 296 21.22 0.08 -15.80
CA VAL A 296 20.60 -1.22 -15.44
C VAL A 296 19.23 -1.44 -16.09
N GLY A 297 18.78 -0.51 -16.92
CA GLY A 297 17.52 -0.63 -17.65
C GLY A 297 17.53 0.16 -18.95
N TRP A 298 16.72 -0.30 -19.91
CA TRP A 298 16.71 0.22 -21.27
C TRP A 298 15.29 0.31 -21.83
N TYR A 299 15.03 1.35 -22.61
CA TYR A 299 13.88 1.43 -23.51
C TYR A 299 14.13 0.57 -24.76
N GLU A 300 13.08 0.32 -25.54
CA GLU A 300 13.14 -0.53 -26.74
C GLU A 300 14.11 -0.01 -27.81
N ASP A 301 14.33 1.30 -27.85
CA ASP A 301 15.26 1.96 -28.77
C ASP A 301 16.72 1.97 -28.27
N GLY A 302 16.98 1.39 -27.10
CA GLY A 302 18.31 1.29 -26.49
C GLY A 302 18.69 2.48 -25.61
N GLN A 303 17.86 3.51 -25.47
CA GLN A 303 18.08 4.58 -24.51
C GLN A 303 18.08 4.04 -23.07
N VAL A 304 18.92 4.60 -22.20
CA VAL A 304 19.03 4.16 -20.81
C VAL A 304 17.79 4.62 -20.03
N ALA A 305 17.01 3.65 -19.56
CA ALA A 305 15.79 3.86 -18.79
C ALA A 305 16.01 3.80 -17.28
N ALA A 306 17.12 3.22 -16.80
CA ALA A 306 17.38 3.17 -15.37
C ALA A 306 18.87 3.12 -15.04
N VAL A 307 19.24 3.73 -13.91
CA VAL A 307 20.62 3.85 -13.44
C VAL A 307 20.71 3.52 -11.96
N ASP A 308 21.65 2.65 -11.60
CA ASP A 308 22.06 2.41 -10.21
C ASP A 308 23.29 3.25 -9.86
N ASN A 309 23.37 3.78 -8.64
CA ASN A 309 24.54 4.53 -8.19
C ASN A 309 24.83 4.27 -6.70
N GLN A 310 26.10 4.42 -6.32
CA GLN A 310 26.53 4.44 -4.92
C GLN A 310 26.76 5.90 -4.52
N PHE A 311 26.17 6.34 -3.42
CA PHE A 311 26.34 7.71 -2.91
C PHE A 311 26.57 7.69 -1.40
N GLY A 312 27.78 8.08 -0.98
CA GLY A 312 28.22 7.86 0.39
C GLY A 312 28.15 6.38 0.76
N LYS A 313 27.49 6.06 1.88
CA LYS A 313 27.30 4.68 2.36
C LYS A 313 26.08 3.98 1.75
N GLY A 314 25.15 4.74 1.17
CA GLY A 314 23.93 4.21 0.59
C GLY A 314 23.98 4.06 -0.92
N LYS A 315 22.88 3.61 -1.51
CA LYS A 315 22.76 3.34 -2.94
C LYS A 315 21.41 3.80 -3.47
N THR A 316 21.37 4.09 -4.75
CA THR A 316 20.16 4.54 -5.43
C THR A 316 19.87 3.73 -6.67
N ARG A 317 18.59 3.64 -7.03
CA ARG A 317 18.10 3.22 -8.34
C ARG A 317 17.14 4.28 -8.86
N LEU A 318 17.49 4.91 -9.98
CA LEU A 318 16.60 5.84 -10.69
C LEU A 318 15.97 5.12 -11.87
N ILE A 319 14.65 5.20 -12.00
CA ILE A 319 13.87 4.58 -13.08
C ILE A 319 13.15 5.68 -13.83
N GLY A 320 13.42 5.82 -15.12
CA GLY A 320 13.00 6.90 -16.01
C GLY A 320 11.51 7.00 -16.33
N THR A 321 10.63 6.45 -15.51
CA THR A 321 9.20 6.48 -15.75
C THR A 321 8.42 6.18 -14.47
N MET A 322 7.10 6.32 -14.49
CA MET A 322 6.23 6.00 -13.35
C MET A 322 5.81 4.54 -13.39
N VAL A 323 6.69 3.69 -12.87
CA VAL A 323 6.46 2.24 -12.76
C VAL A 323 5.20 1.91 -11.98
N GLY A 324 4.90 2.64 -10.92
CA GLY A 324 3.66 2.50 -10.16
C GLY A 324 2.45 2.67 -11.06
N ALA A 325 2.39 3.77 -11.83
CA ALA A 325 1.30 4.02 -12.76
C ALA A 325 1.21 2.93 -13.85
N GLY A 326 2.36 2.50 -14.38
CA GLY A 326 2.44 1.40 -15.35
C GLY A 326 1.87 0.09 -14.80
N TYR A 327 2.27 -0.29 -13.58
CA TYR A 327 1.74 -1.46 -12.87
C TYR A 327 0.21 -1.38 -12.69
N GLY A 328 -0.29 -0.23 -12.22
CA GLY A 328 -1.72 -0.02 -11.98
C GLY A 328 -2.56 -0.11 -13.25
N SER A 329 -2.00 0.27 -14.41
CA SER A 329 -2.66 0.15 -15.71
C SER A 329 -2.54 -1.25 -16.34
N HIS A 330 -1.52 -2.03 -15.97
CA HIS A 330 -1.23 -3.37 -16.53
C HIS A 330 -1.08 -4.48 -15.46
N PRO A 331 -2.03 -4.66 -14.54
CA PRO A 331 -1.84 -5.52 -13.36
C PRO A 331 -1.72 -7.02 -13.66
N GLN A 332 -2.05 -7.48 -14.87
CA GLN A 332 -2.08 -8.90 -15.25
C GLN A 332 -0.85 -9.36 -16.06
N GLU A 333 0.07 -8.45 -16.43
CA GLU A 333 1.14 -8.72 -17.41
C GLU A 333 2.54 -8.88 -16.78
N GLY A 334 2.63 -9.52 -15.62
CA GLY A 334 3.92 -9.92 -15.03
C GLY A 334 4.70 -8.81 -14.30
N ALA A 335 4.14 -7.59 -14.20
CA ALA A 335 4.75 -6.46 -13.50
C ALA A 335 4.93 -6.71 -11.98
N SER A 336 4.34 -7.77 -11.40
CA SER A 336 4.51 -8.10 -9.98
C SER A 336 5.94 -8.50 -9.66
N SER A 337 6.60 -9.25 -10.53
CA SER A 337 8.01 -9.66 -10.33
C SER A 337 8.98 -8.49 -10.17
N LEU A 338 8.64 -7.32 -10.74
CA LEU A 338 9.45 -6.11 -10.61
C LEU A 338 9.54 -5.65 -9.16
N PHE A 339 8.43 -5.52 -8.45
CA PHE A 339 8.41 -5.00 -7.08
C PHE A 339 9.10 -5.95 -6.09
N ALA A 340 9.06 -7.26 -6.34
CA ALA A 340 9.92 -8.21 -5.62
C ALA A 340 11.41 -7.95 -5.90
N ASN A 341 11.79 -7.72 -7.17
CA ASN A 341 13.17 -7.37 -7.53
C ASN A 341 13.64 -6.05 -6.92
N LEU A 342 12.75 -5.07 -6.73
CA LEU A 342 13.08 -3.82 -6.03
C LEU A 342 13.44 -4.07 -4.55
N LEU A 343 12.77 -5.02 -3.90
CA LEU A 343 13.12 -5.44 -2.55
C LEU A 343 14.46 -6.19 -2.51
N ASP A 344 14.70 -7.08 -3.48
CA ASP A 344 15.96 -7.81 -3.62
C ASP A 344 17.14 -6.86 -3.89
N PHE A 345 16.94 -5.83 -4.71
CA PHE A 345 17.94 -4.77 -4.96
C PHE A 345 18.39 -4.13 -3.64
N ALA A 346 17.48 -3.94 -2.69
CA ALA A 346 17.79 -3.40 -1.37
C ALA A 346 18.43 -4.41 -0.42
N GLY A 347 18.53 -5.70 -0.79
CA GLY A 347 19.00 -6.76 0.09
C GLY A 347 18.00 -7.07 1.22
N LYS A 348 16.72 -6.73 1.03
CA LYS A 348 15.64 -6.95 1.98
C LYS A 348 14.90 -8.25 1.66
N GLN A 349 14.22 -8.80 2.65
CA GLN A 349 13.36 -9.97 2.49
C GLN A 349 11.98 -9.66 3.05
N ASN A 350 10.94 -10.28 2.51
CA ASN A 350 9.61 -10.20 3.08
C ASN A 350 9.61 -10.67 4.54
N HIS A 351 8.81 -10.02 5.39
CA HIS A 351 8.49 -10.54 6.72
C HIS A 351 7.80 -11.90 6.63
N ILE A 352 6.90 -12.04 5.64
CA ILE A 352 6.18 -13.28 5.34
C ILE A 352 6.13 -13.48 3.83
N ARG A 353 6.57 -14.65 3.36
CA ARG A 353 6.32 -15.11 1.99
C ARG A 353 5.06 -15.98 1.96
N SER A 354 4.15 -15.69 1.03
CA SER A 354 2.95 -16.50 0.80
C SER A 354 3.12 -17.36 -0.45
N SER A 355 2.76 -18.64 -0.37
CA SER A 355 2.67 -19.52 -1.55
C SER A 355 1.51 -19.15 -2.48
N ASP A 356 0.60 -18.29 -2.03
CA ASP A 356 -0.56 -17.83 -2.78
C ASP A 356 -0.63 -16.29 -2.77
N PRO A 357 -0.43 -15.61 -3.91
CA PRO A 357 -0.39 -14.15 -3.97
C PRO A 357 -1.76 -13.50 -3.71
N LEU A 358 -2.87 -14.24 -3.67
CA LEU A 358 -4.17 -13.69 -3.29
C LEU A 358 -4.36 -13.63 -1.78
N VAL A 359 -3.64 -14.46 -1.02
CA VAL A 359 -3.68 -14.46 0.44
C VAL A 359 -2.64 -13.48 0.98
N LYS A 360 -3.05 -12.61 1.90
CA LYS A 360 -2.18 -11.62 2.53
C LYS A 360 -1.97 -11.96 3.99
N ALA A 361 -0.74 -11.79 4.45
CA ALA A 361 -0.38 -12.06 5.83
C ALA A 361 0.33 -10.85 6.47
N ARG A 362 0.03 -10.58 7.73
CA ARG A 362 0.63 -9.48 8.52
C ARG A 362 0.94 -9.99 9.91
N LEU A 363 2.00 -9.44 10.51
CA LEU A 363 2.36 -9.70 11.90
C LEU A 363 1.98 -8.52 12.76
N HIS A 364 1.44 -8.80 13.94
CA HIS A 364 1.41 -7.86 15.04
C HIS A 364 2.45 -8.27 16.08
N SER A 365 3.12 -7.30 16.69
CA SER A 365 4.07 -7.51 17.79
C SER A 365 3.95 -6.39 18.83
N GLY A 366 4.29 -6.69 20.08
CA GLY A 366 4.18 -5.76 21.21
C GLY A 366 4.08 -6.52 22.54
N ASP A 367 3.62 -5.83 23.58
CA ASP A 367 3.54 -6.37 24.95
C ASP A 367 2.62 -7.60 25.07
N GLY A 368 1.67 -7.76 24.14
CA GLY A 368 0.77 -8.92 24.08
C GLY A 368 1.40 -10.19 23.49
N GLY A 369 2.58 -10.06 22.89
CA GLY A 369 3.25 -11.11 22.11
C GLY A 369 3.06 -10.93 20.60
N MET A 370 3.37 -11.98 19.86
CA MET A 370 3.32 -11.96 18.39
C MET A 370 2.04 -12.64 17.88
N TYR A 371 1.42 -12.03 16.87
CA TYR A 371 0.19 -12.54 16.26
C TYR A 371 0.29 -12.50 14.74
N LEU A 372 -0.13 -13.60 14.11
CA LEU A 372 -0.26 -13.71 12.67
C LEU A 372 -1.71 -13.48 12.26
N TRP A 373 -1.90 -12.60 11.29
CA TRP A 373 -3.17 -12.37 10.61
C TRP A 373 -3.07 -12.83 9.16
N VAL A 374 -3.99 -13.67 8.70
CA VAL A 374 -4.01 -14.24 7.35
C VAL A 374 -5.35 -13.96 6.67
N ALA A 375 -5.37 -13.02 5.73
CA ALA A 375 -6.56 -12.59 5.01
C ALA A 375 -6.70 -13.32 3.66
N ASN A 376 -7.84 -13.98 3.45
CA ASN A 376 -8.23 -14.52 2.15
C ASN A 376 -9.42 -13.71 1.58
N PRO A 377 -9.19 -12.85 0.56
CA PRO A 377 -10.24 -12.02 -0.01
C PRO A 377 -11.22 -12.80 -0.89
N THR A 378 -10.87 -14.03 -1.30
CA THR A 378 -11.62 -14.78 -2.29
C THR A 378 -12.85 -15.47 -1.70
N ARG A 379 -13.78 -15.90 -2.55
CA ARG A 379 -15.00 -16.62 -2.13
C ARG A 379 -14.81 -18.15 -2.04
N GLN A 380 -13.57 -18.61 -2.02
CA GLN A 380 -13.22 -20.02 -1.91
C GLN A 380 -12.14 -20.19 -0.85
N ASP A 381 -12.15 -21.34 -0.18
CA ASP A 381 -11.07 -21.71 0.71
C ASP A 381 -9.78 -21.89 -0.10
N ARG A 382 -8.65 -21.45 0.46
CA ARG A 382 -7.36 -21.51 -0.24
C ARG A 382 -6.31 -22.20 0.62
N PRO A 383 -5.75 -23.34 0.19
CA PRO A 383 -4.61 -23.92 0.88
C PRO A 383 -3.41 -23.00 0.67
N VAL A 384 -2.80 -22.54 1.77
CA VAL A 384 -1.67 -21.62 1.72
C VAL A 384 -0.58 -22.08 2.67
N ARG A 385 0.67 -21.91 2.21
CA ARG A 385 1.88 -22.01 3.03
C ARG A 385 2.47 -20.62 3.17
N LEU A 386 2.70 -20.23 4.41
CA LEU A 386 3.38 -19.00 4.79
C LEU A 386 4.76 -19.35 5.33
N THR A 387 5.77 -18.61 4.91
CA THR A 387 7.15 -18.74 5.41
C THR A 387 7.54 -17.43 6.07
N LEU A 388 7.86 -17.47 7.35
CA LEU A 388 8.23 -16.30 8.14
C LEU A 388 9.74 -16.05 7.99
N ALA A 389 10.16 -14.79 7.97
CA ALA A 389 11.57 -14.45 8.04
C ALA A 389 12.19 -14.92 9.37
N ASP A 390 13.51 -15.12 9.41
CA ASP A 390 14.23 -15.67 10.57
C ASP A 390 13.98 -14.88 11.87
N ASN A 391 13.84 -13.56 11.76
CA ASN A 391 13.56 -12.68 12.90
C ASN A 391 12.12 -12.77 13.43
N TYR A 392 11.23 -13.46 12.71
CA TYR A 392 9.84 -13.72 13.09
C TYR A 392 9.49 -15.21 13.11
N SER A 393 10.45 -16.09 12.84
CA SER A 393 10.22 -17.53 12.76
C SER A 393 9.63 -18.03 14.07
N PRO A 394 8.48 -18.71 14.05
CA PRO A 394 7.77 -19.06 15.26
C PRO A 394 8.55 -20.16 16.00
N HIS A 395 8.64 -20.02 17.32
CA HIS A 395 9.15 -21.12 18.15
C HIS A 395 8.01 -22.07 18.56
N THR A 396 6.75 -21.61 18.61
CA THR A 396 5.55 -22.45 18.87
C THR A 396 4.25 -21.71 18.54
N VAL A 397 3.30 -22.28 17.78
CA VAL A 397 1.92 -21.75 17.78
C VAL A 397 1.19 -22.16 19.06
N SER A 398 0.53 -21.19 19.69
CA SER A 398 -0.21 -21.42 20.93
C SER A 398 -1.71 -21.60 20.69
N GLU A 399 -2.34 -20.73 19.91
CA GLU A 399 -3.80 -20.69 19.77
C GLU A 399 -4.26 -20.02 18.47
N THR A 400 -5.31 -20.55 17.85
CA THR A 400 -6.10 -19.84 16.82
C THR A 400 -7.21 -19.06 17.52
N LEU A 401 -7.14 -17.73 17.46
CA LEU A 401 -8.10 -16.82 18.09
C LEU A 401 -9.36 -16.64 17.23
N TRP A 402 -9.21 -16.76 15.91
CA TRP A 402 -10.31 -16.72 14.94
C TRP A 402 -9.91 -17.44 13.64
N GLY A 403 -10.87 -18.06 12.96
CA GLY A 403 -10.67 -18.64 11.63
C GLY A 403 -10.16 -20.07 11.65
N ALA A 404 -9.27 -20.41 10.71
CA ALA A 404 -8.80 -21.79 10.52
C ALA A 404 -7.73 -22.20 11.53
N ALA A 405 -7.72 -23.49 11.88
CA ALA A 405 -6.57 -24.10 12.54
C ALA A 405 -5.34 -24.06 11.62
N VAL A 406 -4.16 -23.95 12.22
CA VAL A 406 -2.89 -23.89 11.49
C VAL A 406 -1.94 -25.00 11.95
N THR A 407 -1.07 -25.43 11.04
CA THR A 407 0.00 -26.39 11.34
C THR A 407 1.35 -25.71 11.13
N VAL A 408 2.27 -25.88 12.09
CA VAL A 408 3.60 -25.26 12.07
C VAL A 408 4.70 -26.29 11.96
N HIS A 409 5.63 -26.06 11.06
CA HIS A 409 6.84 -26.83 10.87
C HIS A 409 8.02 -25.89 10.63
N GLY A 410 8.79 -25.61 11.69
CA GLY A 410 9.89 -24.63 11.63
C GLY A 410 9.35 -23.22 11.35
N ASP A 411 9.88 -22.59 10.31
CA ASP A 411 9.48 -21.27 9.81
C ASP A 411 8.20 -21.29 8.94
N GLN A 412 7.63 -22.48 8.70
CA GLN A 412 6.47 -22.66 7.84
C GLN A 412 5.18 -22.84 8.61
N ILE A 413 4.17 -22.07 8.23
CA ILE A 413 2.79 -22.18 8.71
C ILE A 413 1.90 -22.56 7.54
N THR A 414 1.11 -23.61 7.69
CA THR A 414 0.15 -24.06 6.68
C THR A 414 -1.28 -24.03 7.22
N LEU A 415 -2.21 -23.59 6.38
CA LEU A 415 -3.64 -23.54 6.69
C LEU A 415 -4.48 -23.62 5.43
N LEU A 416 -5.74 -24.04 5.60
CA LEU A 416 -6.79 -23.83 4.62
C LEU A 416 -7.46 -22.49 4.95
N ALA A 417 -6.98 -21.41 4.34
CA ALA A 417 -7.46 -20.05 4.62
C ALA A 417 -8.94 -19.94 4.20
N PRO A 418 -9.88 -19.67 5.13
CA PRO A 418 -11.31 -19.73 4.82
C PRO A 418 -11.74 -18.68 3.80
N ALA A 419 -12.75 -19.01 3.00
CA ALA A 419 -13.36 -18.09 2.05
C ALA A 419 -13.84 -16.82 2.74
N ARG A 420 -13.35 -15.67 2.24
CA ARG A 420 -13.77 -14.34 2.64
C ARG A 420 -13.73 -14.17 4.17
N ASP A 421 -12.53 -14.40 4.69
CA ASP A 421 -12.26 -14.36 6.12
C ASP A 421 -10.80 -13.97 6.38
N VAL A 422 -10.51 -13.71 7.65
CA VAL A 422 -9.15 -13.56 8.17
C VAL A 422 -8.94 -14.64 9.22
N THR A 423 -7.77 -15.26 9.28
CA THR A 423 -7.39 -16.15 10.39
C THR A 423 -6.41 -15.43 11.31
N VAL A 424 -6.63 -15.50 12.63
CA VAL A 424 -5.82 -14.83 13.65
C VAL A 424 -5.21 -15.89 14.56
N VAL A 425 -3.88 -15.90 14.65
CA VAL A 425 -3.12 -16.91 15.39
C VAL A 425 -2.13 -16.24 16.32
N ARG A 426 -2.03 -16.74 17.55
CA ARG A 426 -0.97 -16.36 18.48
C ARG A 426 0.26 -17.24 18.25
N LEU A 427 1.39 -16.60 17.94
CA LEU A 427 2.69 -17.22 17.65
C LEU A 427 3.60 -17.33 18.86
#